data_AF-A0A1X7ECC3-F1
#
_entry.id   AF-A0A1X7ECC3-F1
#
_cell.length_a   1.000
_cell.length_b   1.000
_cell.length_c   1.000
_cell.angle_alpha   90.00
_cell.angle_beta   90.00
_cell.angle_gamma   90.00
#
_symmetry.space_group_name_H-M   'P 1'
#
loop_
_entity.id
_entity.type
_entity.pdbx_description
1 polymer ?
#
loop_
_entity_poly.entity_id
_entity_poly.type
_entity_poly.pdbx_seq_one_letter_code
_entity_poly.pdbx_strand_id
1 'polypeptide(L)'
;MARKNYTDEFRRRAVDLYESTPGATLKGIAADLGVSRGSLKEWVDKLGSRTTTAGAPTAAPAGRPESQAARIARLEAENAALRTEQAKLAEERDILRQAAKYFAGETNW
;
A
#
# COMPACT_ATOMS: atom_id res chain seq x y z
N MET A 1 -16.45 33.06 -1.68
CA MET A 1 -15.03 32.74 -1.97
C MET A 1 -14.99 31.73 -3.11
N ALA A 2 -14.18 31.97 -4.14
CA ALA A 2 -14.02 31.05 -5.27
C ALA A 2 -13.51 29.68 -4.76
N ARG A 3 -14.24 28.60 -5.07
CA ARG A 3 -13.76 27.26 -4.79
C ARG A 3 -12.55 27.02 -5.70
N LYS A 4 -11.36 26.96 -5.11
CA LYS A 4 -10.18 26.48 -5.83
C LYS A 4 -10.47 25.04 -6.24
N ASN A 5 -10.67 24.81 -7.53
CA ASN A 5 -10.90 23.47 -8.07
C ASN A 5 -9.54 22.79 -8.21
N TYR A 6 -9.15 22.05 -7.17
CA TYR A 6 -7.98 21.17 -7.24
C TYR A 6 -8.31 19.96 -8.11
N THR A 7 -7.38 19.54 -8.97
CA THR A 7 -7.51 18.33 -9.80
C THR A 7 -7.52 17.09 -8.91
N ASP A 8 -8.20 16.02 -9.34
CA ASP A 8 -8.24 14.79 -8.56
C ASP A 8 -6.86 14.14 -8.40
N GLU A 9 -5.96 14.30 -9.38
CA GLU A 9 -4.56 13.89 -9.24
C GLU A 9 -3.85 14.62 -8.09
N PHE A 10 -4.03 15.93 -7.99
CA PHE A 10 -3.42 16.71 -6.92
C PHE A 10 -3.95 16.29 -5.55
N ARG A 11 -5.26 16.06 -5.44
CA ARG A 11 -5.88 15.58 -4.20
C ARG A 11 -5.34 14.22 -3.78
N ARG A 12 -5.17 13.29 -4.74
CA ARG A 12 -4.59 11.96 -4.48
C ARG A 12 -3.13 12.06 -4.02
N ARG A 13 -2.31 12.86 -4.69
CA ARG A 13 -0.91 13.08 -4.29
C ARG A 13 -0.79 13.74 -2.91
N ALA A 14 -1.69 14.66 -2.57
CA ALA A 14 -1.73 15.29 -1.26
C ALA A 14 -2.06 14.30 -0.13
N VAL A 15 -2.98 13.36 -0.41
CA VAL A 15 -3.34 12.28 0.54
C VAL A 15 -2.20 11.28 0.68
N ASP A 16 -1.60 10.85 -0.43
CA ASP A 16 -0.46 9.92 -0.45
C ASP A 16 0.74 10.46 0.33
N LEU A 17 1.03 11.77 0.20
CA LEU A 17 2.09 12.44 0.95
C LEU A 17 1.81 12.43 2.47
N TYR A 18 0.57 12.62 2.87
CA TYR A 18 0.17 12.57 4.28
C TYR A 18 0.26 11.14 4.84
N GLU A 19 -0.18 10.13 4.08
CA GLU A 19 -0.13 8.72 4.49
C GLU A 19 1.31 8.18 4.53
N SER A 20 2.17 8.62 3.61
CA SER A 20 3.57 8.18 3.49
C SER A 20 4.54 8.84 4.47
N THR A 21 4.11 9.83 5.25
CA THR A 21 4.98 10.58 6.17
C THR A 21 4.59 10.31 7.63
N PRO A 22 5.27 9.36 8.31
CA PRO A 22 5.04 9.10 9.73
C PRO A 22 5.29 10.33 10.59
N GLY A 23 4.31 10.71 11.42
CA GLY A 23 4.40 11.88 12.29
C GLY A 23 4.03 13.22 11.63
N ALA A 24 3.69 13.24 10.35
CA ALA A 24 3.18 14.44 9.70
C ALA A 24 1.81 14.84 10.27
N THR A 25 1.60 16.14 10.46
CA THR A 25 0.29 16.67 10.86
C THR A 25 -0.45 17.19 9.64
N LEU A 26 -1.79 17.04 9.63
CA LEU A 26 -2.65 17.64 8.60
C LEU A 26 -2.43 19.15 8.47
N LYS A 27 -1.98 19.84 9.53
CA LYS A 27 -1.68 21.27 9.48
C LYS A 27 -0.38 21.55 8.74
N GLY A 28 0.67 20.76 9.00
CA GLY A 28 1.97 20.89 8.33
C GLY A 28 1.86 20.64 6.84
N ILE A 29 1.34 19.47 6.46
CA ILE A 29 1.17 19.10 5.04
C ILE A 29 0.26 20.08 4.30
N ALA A 30 -0.81 20.57 4.94
CA ALA A 30 -1.66 21.57 4.32
C ALA A 30 -0.94 22.91 4.10
N ALA A 31 -0.09 23.34 5.04
CA ALA A 31 0.71 24.55 4.90
C ALA A 31 1.75 24.39 3.77
N ASP A 32 2.44 23.26 3.71
CA ASP A 32 3.46 22.96 2.70
C ASP A 32 2.87 22.90 1.29
N LEU A 33 1.66 22.34 1.15
CA LEU A 33 0.94 22.26 -0.11
C LEU A 33 0.15 23.54 -0.45
N GLY A 34 0.10 24.54 0.45
CA GLY A 34 -0.68 25.76 0.27
C GLY A 34 -2.19 25.55 0.24
N VAL A 35 -2.69 24.46 0.82
CA VAL A 35 -4.12 24.10 0.85
C VAL A 35 -4.73 24.36 2.22
N SER A 36 -6.07 24.41 2.28
CA SER A 36 -6.73 24.49 3.58
C SER A 36 -6.67 23.13 4.28
N ARG A 37 -6.41 23.13 5.61
CA ARG A 37 -6.48 21.92 6.44
C ARG A 37 -7.83 21.19 6.28
N GLY A 38 -8.92 21.94 6.14
CA GLY A 38 -10.26 21.37 5.96
C GLY A 38 -10.38 20.60 4.64
N SER A 39 -9.85 21.15 3.55
CA SER A 39 -9.81 20.47 2.25
C SER A 39 -8.96 19.21 2.28
N LEU A 40 -7.77 19.28 2.89
CA LEU A 40 -6.90 18.11 3.02
C LEU A 40 -7.57 17.02 3.86
N LYS A 41 -8.22 17.38 4.98
CA LYS A 41 -9.00 16.44 5.78
C LYS A 41 -10.11 15.78 4.95
N GLU A 42 -10.88 16.57 4.20
CA GLU A 42 -11.96 16.04 3.35
C GLU A 42 -11.41 15.10 2.27
N TRP A 43 -10.23 15.39 1.71
CA TRP A 43 -9.58 14.49 0.75
C TRP A 43 -9.06 13.22 1.40
N VAL A 44 -8.45 13.28 2.58
CA VAL A 44 -8.04 12.09 3.33
C VAL A 44 -9.25 11.25 3.72
N ASP A 45 -10.36 11.86 4.13
CA ASP A 45 -11.59 11.15 4.48
C ASP A 45 -12.26 10.49 3.25
N LYS A 46 -12.14 11.10 2.05
CA LYS A 46 -12.79 10.62 0.81
C LYS A 46 -11.92 9.71 -0.05
N LEU A 47 -10.63 10.01 -0.16
CA LEU A 47 -9.65 9.34 -1.03
C LEU A 47 -8.70 8.44 -0.23
N GLY A 48 -8.49 8.73 1.06
CA GLY A 48 -7.65 7.90 1.93
C GLY A 48 -8.21 6.50 2.04
N SER A 49 -7.34 5.51 1.84
CA SER A 49 -7.59 4.08 2.04
C SER A 49 -8.97 3.51 1.60
N ARG A 50 -9.63 4.09 0.59
CA ARG A 50 -10.88 3.53 0.01
C ARG A 50 -10.93 3.56 -1.52
N THR A 51 -10.02 4.25 -2.22
CA THR A 51 -10.19 4.49 -3.67
C THR A 51 -8.99 4.09 -4.53
N THR A 52 -8.38 2.95 -4.22
CA THR A 52 -7.50 2.23 -5.17
C THR A 52 -8.01 0.83 -5.51
N THR A 53 -9.34 0.67 -5.55
CA THR A 53 -9.97 -0.40 -6.32
C THR A 53 -10.97 0.19 -7.31
N ALA A 54 -10.51 0.21 -8.57
CA ALA A 54 -11.27 0.18 -9.81
C ALA A 54 -12.13 1.38 -10.22
N GLY A 55 -12.14 1.61 -11.53
CA GLY A 55 -13.14 2.42 -12.20
C GLY A 55 -14.55 1.82 -12.10
N ALA A 56 -15.49 2.61 -12.61
CA ALA A 56 -16.93 2.43 -12.67
C ALA A 56 -17.71 2.82 -11.39
N PRO A 57 -18.71 3.72 -11.51
CA PRO A 57 -19.56 4.12 -10.40
C PRO A 57 -20.77 3.19 -10.33
N THR A 58 -20.94 2.44 -9.24
CA THR A 58 -22.24 1.94 -8.83
C THR A 58 -22.40 2.07 -7.32
N ALA A 59 -23.51 2.68 -6.96
CA ALA A 59 -23.94 2.91 -5.60
C ALA A 59 -24.31 1.59 -4.90
N ALA A 60 -23.88 1.42 -3.65
CA ALA A 60 -24.73 1.11 -2.50
C ALA A 60 -23.89 1.00 -1.21
N PRO A 61 -24.45 1.33 -0.03
CA PRO A 61 -23.73 1.47 1.23
C PRO A 61 -23.82 0.18 2.06
N ALA A 62 -22.72 -0.21 2.71
CA ALA A 62 -22.66 -1.01 3.96
C ALA A 62 -21.36 -1.81 4.02
N GLY A 63 -20.46 -1.33 4.87
CA GLY A 63 -19.26 -2.03 5.25
C GLY A 63 -18.54 -1.08 6.19
N ARG A 64 -18.65 -1.34 7.49
CA ARG A 64 -17.84 -0.63 8.50
C ARG A 64 -16.42 -0.55 7.92
N PRO A 65 -15.82 0.65 7.76
CA PRO A 65 -14.45 0.73 7.27
C PRO A 65 -13.62 -0.18 8.17
N GLU A 66 -12.93 -1.15 7.57
CA GLU A 66 -11.94 -1.96 8.28
C GLU A 66 -11.06 -0.98 9.03
N SER A 67 -10.97 -1.15 10.36
CA SER A 67 -10.18 -0.21 11.16
C SER A 67 -8.73 -0.30 10.66
N GLN A 68 -8.01 0.82 10.71
CA GLN A 68 -6.61 0.85 10.31
C GLN A 68 -5.80 -0.25 11.01
N ALA A 69 -6.12 -0.53 12.29
CA ALA A 69 -5.54 -1.60 13.06
C ALA A 69 -5.84 -3.01 12.50
N ALA A 70 -7.07 -3.28 12.05
CA ALA A 70 -7.43 -4.55 11.43
C ALA A 70 -6.70 -4.76 10.10
N ARG A 71 -6.57 -3.70 9.29
CA ARG A 71 -5.80 -3.74 8.04
C ARG A 71 -4.31 -3.99 8.30
N ILE A 72 -3.72 -3.32 9.28
CA ILE A 72 -2.31 -3.54 9.68
C ILE A 72 -2.12 -5.00 10.12
N ALA A 73 -2.97 -5.51 11.01
CA ALA A 73 -2.86 -6.88 11.49
C ALA A 73 -2.98 -7.92 10.35
N ARG A 74 -3.89 -7.70 9.40
CA ARG A 74 -4.01 -8.55 8.21
C ARG A 74 -2.74 -8.50 7.35
N LEU A 75 -2.22 -7.30 7.07
CA LEU A 75 -1.02 -7.13 6.26
C LEU A 75 0.24 -7.70 6.92
N GLU A 76 0.33 -7.63 8.24
CA GLU A 76 1.41 -8.26 9.01
C GLU A 76 1.34 -9.78 8.92
N ALA A 77 0.14 -10.36 9.04
CA ALA A 77 -0.07 -11.80 8.88
C ALA A 77 0.28 -12.26 7.46
N GLU A 78 -0.12 -11.51 6.44
CA GLU A 78 0.19 -11.80 5.04
C GLU A 78 1.71 -11.70 4.77
N ASN A 79 2.38 -10.67 5.29
CA ASN A 79 3.83 -10.55 5.21
C ASN A 79 4.57 -11.70 5.89
N ALA A 80 4.09 -12.14 7.06
CA ALA A 80 4.67 -13.28 7.76
C ALA A 80 4.54 -14.55 6.92
N ALA A 81 3.35 -14.82 6.36
CA ALA A 81 3.12 -15.97 5.49
C ALA A 81 4.03 -15.94 4.25
N LEU A 82 4.11 -14.80 3.55
CA LEU A 82 4.96 -14.65 2.37
C LEU A 82 6.44 -14.87 2.71
N ARG A 83 6.92 -14.40 3.86
CA ARG A 83 8.30 -14.66 4.30
C ARG A 83 8.56 -16.14 4.55
N THR A 84 7.60 -16.86 5.14
CA THR A 84 7.74 -18.32 5.34
C THR A 84 7.79 -19.05 4.00
N GLU A 85 6.97 -18.66 3.03
CA GLU A 85 6.99 -19.25 1.69
C GLU A 85 8.30 -18.95 0.95
N GLN A 86 8.80 -17.71 1.03
CA GLN A 86 10.09 -17.34 0.45
C GLN A 86 11.24 -18.17 1.02
N ALA A 87 11.25 -18.41 2.34
CA ALA A 87 12.27 -19.24 2.98
C ALA A 87 12.24 -20.69 2.45
N LYS A 88 11.03 -21.27 2.34
CA LYS A 88 10.84 -22.62 1.80
C LYS A 88 11.31 -22.73 0.35
N LEU A 89 10.92 -21.79 -0.51
CA LEU A 89 11.34 -21.77 -1.91
C LEU A 89 12.85 -21.58 -2.06
N ALA A 90 13.48 -20.79 -1.18
CA ALA A 90 14.92 -20.63 -1.18
C ALA A 90 15.64 -21.96 -0.85
N GLU A 91 15.14 -22.71 0.12
CA GLU A 91 15.65 -24.03 0.48
C GLU A 91 15.49 -25.03 -0.68
N GLU A 92 14.29 -25.12 -1.28
CA GLU A 92 14.04 -25.96 -2.45
C GLU A 92 14.99 -25.63 -3.61
N ARG A 93 15.20 -24.34 -3.89
CA ARG A 93 16.13 -23.90 -4.93
C ARG A 93 17.58 -24.30 -4.63
N ASP A 94 18.00 -24.21 -3.36
CA ASP A 94 19.36 -24.57 -2.99
C ASP A 94 19.58 -26.09 -3.06
N ILE A 95 18.58 -26.90 -2.70
CA ILE A 95 18.59 -28.35 -2.94
C ILE A 95 18.71 -28.66 -4.44
N LEU A 96 17.87 -28.05 -5.27
CA LEU A 96 17.91 -28.24 -6.72
C LEU A 96 19.26 -27.82 -7.31
N ARG A 97 19.86 -26.73 -6.80
CA ARG A 97 21.19 -26.29 -7.22
C ARG A 97 22.28 -27.28 -6.82
N GLN A 98 22.21 -27.86 -5.63
CA GLN A 98 23.15 -28.92 -5.21
C GLN A 98 23.00 -30.17 -6.08
N ALA A 99 21.77 -30.60 -6.35
CA ALA A 99 21.49 -31.71 -7.26
C ALA A 99 22.04 -31.44 -8.67
N ALA A 100 21.79 -30.25 -9.22
CA ALA A 100 22.31 -29.87 -10.53
C ALA A 100 23.85 -29.90 -10.58
N LYS A 101 24.54 -29.45 -9.51
CA LYS A 101 26.01 -29.55 -9.41
C LYS A 101 26.49 -31.00 -9.36
N TYR A 102 25.82 -31.83 -8.56
CA TYR A 102 26.12 -33.25 -8.46
C TYR A 102 26.00 -33.94 -9.83
N PHE A 103 24.87 -33.77 -10.51
CA PHE A 103 24.63 -34.35 -11.83
C PHE A 103 25.56 -33.79 -12.93
N ALA A 104 25.90 -32.50 -12.88
CA ALA A 104 26.87 -31.91 -13.81
C ALA A 104 28.31 -32.40 -13.59
N GLY A 105 28.66 -32.80 -12.36
CA GLY A 105 29.95 -33.43 -12.05
C GLY A 105 30.05 -34.90 -12.47
N GLU A 106 28.94 -35.64 -12.42
CA GLU A 106 28.86 -37.05 -12.82
C GLU A 106 28.69 -37.28 -14.34
N THR A 107 28.36 -36.25 -15.12
CA THR A 107 28.22 -36.33 -16.59
C THR A 107 29.52 -36.09 -17.37
N ASN A 108 30.67 -36.06 -16.68
CA ASN A 108 31.99 -36.14 -17.32
C ASN A 108 32.35 -37.62 -17.57
N TRP A 109 31.89 -38.16 -18.69
CA TRP A 109 32.42 -39.38 -19.32
C TRP A 109 32.76 -39.09 -20.79
#